data_AF-A0A9D1GUV7-F1
#
_entry.id   AF-A0A9D1GUV7-F1
#
_cell.length_a   1.000
_cell.length_b   1.000
_cell.length_c   1.000
_cell.angle_alpha   90.00
_cell.angle_beta   90.00
_cell.angle_gamma   90.00
#
_symmetry.space_group_name_H-M   'P 1'
#
loop_
_entity.id
_entity.type
_entity.pdbx_description
1 polymer ?
#
loop_
_entity_poly.entity_id
_entity_poly.type
_entity_poly.pdbx_seq_one_letter_code
_entity_poly.pdbx_strand_id
1 'polypeptide(L)' 'MTTKHKDVSERLKKVKPSLYKEVKVILDINKQERHIRGGEATKRKYEMTSAK' A
#
# COMPACT_ATOMS: atom_id res chain seq x y z
N MET A 1 12.56 -0.53 6.38
CA MET A 1 12.05 0.86 6.32
C MET A 1 10.68 0.93 7.00
N THR A 2 10.39 2.10 7.60
CA THR A 2 9.07 2.64 8.00
C THR A 2 8.63 2.54 9.47
N THR A 3 9.29 3.35 10.30
CA THR A 3 8.78 3.87 11.58
C THR A 3 7.52 4.75 11.45
N LYS A 4 7.16 5.22 10.25
CA LYS A 4 6.00 6.10 10.03
C LYS A 4 4.63 5.39 9.95
N HIS A 5 4.57 4.14 9.48
CA HIS A 5 3.29 3.44 9.36
C HIS A 5 2.71 3.00 10.71
N LYS A 6 3.55 2.93 11.76
CA LYS A 6 3.15 2.60 13.12
C LYS A 6 2.38 3.75 13.77
N ASP A 7 2.91 4.97 13.69
CA ASP A 7 2.29 6.18 14.27
C ASP A 7 0.91 6.50 13.68
N VAL A 8 0.75 6.45 12.36
CA VAL A 8 -0.52 6.86 11.74
C VAL A 8 -1.63 5.87 12.06
N SER A 9 -1.37 4.57 11.97
CA SER A 9 -2.43 3.55 12.19
C SER A 9 -2.84 3.47 13.66
N GLU A 10 -1.90 3.53 14.60
CA GLU A 10 -2.20 3.44 16.03
C GLU A 10 -2.83 4.73 16.58
N ARG A 11 -2.34 5.90 16.12
CA ARG A 11 -2.88 7.20 16.55
C ARG A 11 -4.22 7.50 15.91
N LEU A 12 -4.43 7.15 14.64
CA LEU A 12 -5.72 7.31 13.97
C LEU A 12 -6.81 6.44 14.62
N LYS A 13 -6.46 5.21 15.04
CA LYS A 13 -7.38 4.32 15.75
C LYS A 13 -7.83 4.89 17.10
N LYS A 14 -6.94 5.62 17.80
CA LYS A 14 -7.25 6.29 19.08
C LYS A 14 -8.00 7.61 18.92
N VAL A 15 -7.69 8.39 17.87
CA VAL A 15 -8.24 9.75 17.67
C VAL A 15 -9.57 9.72 16.90
N LYS A 16 -9.69 8.89 15.85
CA LYS A 16 -10.89 8.77 15.00
C LYS A 16 -11.11 7.32 14.53
N PRO A 17 -11.73 6.47 15.37
CA PRO A 17 -11.96 5.06 15.06
C PRO A 17 -12.85 4.82 13.81
N SER A 18 -13.77 5.73 13.48
CA SER A 18 -14.60 5.65 12.27
C SER A 18 -13.75 5.76 11.00
N LEU A 19 -12.88 6.78 10.94
CA LEU A 19 -11.98 7.01 9.80
C LEU A 19 -10.94 5.89 9.69
N TYR A 20 -10.49 5.33 10.80
CA TYR A 20 -9.60 4.16 10.80
C TYR A 20 -10.24 2.94 10.12
N LYS A 21 -11.54 2.69 10.28
CA LYS A 21 -12.22 1.57 9.60
C LYS A 21 -12.18 1.74 8.08
N GLU A 22 -12.49 2.94 7.58
CA GLU A 22 -12.45 3.24 6.15
C GLU A 22 -11.03 3.11 5.59
N VAL A 23 -10.05 3.70 6.26
CA VAL A 23 -8.63 3.62 5.87
C VAL A 23 -8.11 2.19 5.94
N LYS A 24 -8.58 1.37 6.89
CA LYS A 24 -8.18 -0.03 7.01
C LYS A 24 -8.68 -0.87 5.85
N VAL A 25 -9.90 -0.66 5.37
CA VAL A 25 -10.42 -1.33 4.18
C VAL A 25 -9.57 -0.99 2.95
N ILE A 26 -9.25 0.29 2.76
CA ILE A 26 -8.40 0.75 1.64
C ILE A 26 -6.99 0.18 1.74
N LEU A 27 -6.41 0.12 2.94
CA LEU A 27 -5.09 -0.48 3.17
C LEU A 27 -5.09 -1.98 2.88
N ASP A 28 -6.16 -2.68 3.22
CA ASP A 28 -6.29 -4.11 2.97
C ASP A 28 -6.38 -4.40 1.47
N ILE A 29 -7.21 -3.64 0.75
CA ILE A 29 -7.30 -3.68 -0.72
C ILE A 29 -5.93 -3.39 -1.33
N ASN A 30 -5.26 -2.30 -0.94
CA ASN A 30 -3.92 -1.97 -1.45
C ASN A 30 -2.89 -3.07 -1.16
N LYS A 31 -3.04 -3.81 -0.05
CA LYS A 31 -2.15 -4.92 0.31
C LYS A 31 -2.42 -6.15 -0.55
N GLN A 32 -3.69 -6.43 -0.86
CA GLN A 32 -4.08 -7.51 -1.78
C GLN A 32 -3.63 -7.21 -3.22
N GLU A 33 -3.89 -5.98 -3.68
CA GLU A 33 -3.48 -5.49 -5.01
C GLU A 33 -1.95 -5.39 -5.16
N ARG A 34 -1.20 -5.39 -4.06
CA ARG A 34 0.27 -5.36 -4.08
C ARG A 34 0.87 -6.47 -4.93
N HIS A 35 0.26 -7.66 -4.91
CA HIS A 35 0.71 -8.79 -5.72
C HIS A 35 0.43 -8.58 -7.21
N ILE A 36 -0.71 -7.96 -7.55
CA ILE A 36 -1.10 -7.60 -8.93
C ILE A 36 -0.14 -6.51 -9.46
N ARG A 37 0.07 -5.44 -8.70
CA ARG A 37 1.04 -4.38 -9.03
C ARG A 37 2.48 -4.89 -9.12
N GLY A 38 2.86 -5.89 -8.31
CA GLY A 38 4.19 -6.48 -8.36
C GLY A 38 4.50 -7.17 -9.69
N GLY A 39 3.50 -7.86 -10.27
CA GLY A 39 3.60 -8.46 -11.60
C GLY A 39 3.75 -7.40 -12.70
N GLU A 40 2.91 -6.36 -12.67
CA GLU A 40 3.00 -5.25 -13.62
C GLU A 40 4.33 -4.48 -13.52
N ALA A 41 4.84 -4.26 -12.31
CA ALA A 41 6.11 -3.58 -12.10
C ALA A 41 7.28 -4.37 -12.70
N THR A 42 7.26 -5.70 -12.58
CA THR A 42 8.26 -6.56 -13.20
C THR A 42 8.15 -6.50 -14.72
N LYS A 43 6.94 -6.62 -15.28
CA LYS A 43 6.70 -6.52 -16.72
C LYS A 43 7.18 -5.17 -17.29
N ARG A 44 6.78 -4.05 -16.68
CA ARG A 44 7.23 -2.71 -17.09
C ARG A 44 8.74 -2.52 -16.98
N LYS A 45 9.38 -3.08 -15.96
CA LYS A 45 10.85 -3.05 -15.83
C LYS A 45 11.51 -3.75 -17.03
N TYR A 46 11.07 -4.95 -17.38
CA TYR A 46 11.61 -5.66 -18.55
C TYR A 46 11.34 -4.91 -19.85
N GLU A 47 10.11 -4.41 -20.07
CA GLU A 47 9.74 -3.62 -21.24
C GLU A 47 10.59 -2.34 -21.38
N MET A 48 10.82 -1.61 -20.28
CA MET A 48 11.69 -0.42 -20.25
C MET A 48 13.17 -0.75 -20.47
N THR A 49 13.62 -1.96 -20.09
CA THR A 49 15.02 -2.37 -20.26
C THR A 49 15.27 -2.92 -21.66
N SER A 50 14.25 -3.49 -22.32
CA SER A 50 14.31 -3.97 -23.72
C SER A 50 14.11 -2.89 -24.77
N ALA A 51 13.54 -1.73 -24.40
CA ALA A 51 13.35 -0.59 -25.30
C ALA A 51 14.58 0.34 -25.38
N LYS A 52 15.77 -0.14 -24.97
CA LYS A 52 17.03 0.62 -24.95
C LYS A 52 18.03 0.06 -25.96
#